data_AF-R5NZY6-F1
#
_entry.id   AF-R5NZY6-F1
#
_cell.length_a   1.000
_cell.length_b   1.000
_cell.length_c   1.000
_cell.angle_alpha   90.00
_cell.angle_beta   90.00
_cell.angle_gamma   90.00
#
_symmetry.space_group_name_H-M   'P 1'
#
loop_
_entity.id
_entity.type
_entity.pdbx_description
1 polymer ?
#
loop_
_entity_poly.entity_id
_entity_poly.type
_entity_poly.pdbx_seq_one_letter_code
_entity_poly.pdbx_strand_id
1 'polypeptide(L)' 'MKKRMIAFVSACFLTLAVVAVPMYFQLSCGKIIYSDSSYYDNFDEMIKLLIDLDNLNC' A
#
# COMPACT_ATOMS: atom_id res chain seq x y z
N MET A 1 47.18 -22.00 -1.52
CA MET A 1 45.94 -21.87 -0.73
C MET A 1 44.90 -21.11 -1.56
N LYS A 2 43.81 -21.76 -1.97
CA LYS A 2 42.78 -21.19 -2.85
C LYS A 2 41.74 -20.47 -1.98
N LYS A 3 41.73 -19.14 -1.97
CA LYS A 3 40.77 -18.33 -1.19
C LYS A 3 39.36 -18.56 -1.77
N ARG A 4 38.49 -19.21 -1.00
CA ARG A 4 37.06 -19.32 -1.31
C ARG A 4 36.42 -17.98 -0.97
N MET A 5 35.94 -17.27 -2.00
CA MET A 5 35.23 -16.01 -1.85
C MET A 5 33.77 -16.33 -1.51
N ILE A 6 33.37 -16.14 -0.25
CA ILE A 6 31.97 -16.18 0.17
C ILE A 6 31.46 -14.75 0.07
N ALA A 7 30.87 -14.40 -1.07
CA ALA A 7 30.12 -13.16 -1.20
C ALA A 7 28.80 -13.33 -0.44
N PHE A 8 28.71 -12.66 0.71
CA PHE A 8 27.49 -12.58 1.54
C PHE A 8 26.41 -11.79 0.77
N VAL A 9 25.60 -12.50 -0.01
CA VAL A 9 24.35 -11.97 -0.60
C VAL A 9 23.28 -12.04 0.49
N SER A 10 23.32 -11.16 1.49
CA SER A 10 22.35 -11.22 2.60
C SER A 10 22.14 -9.91 3.37
N ALA A 11 22.11 -8.75 2.69
CA ALA A 11 21.89 -7.49 3.41
C ALA A 11 21.03 -6.43 2.71
N CYS A 12 20.42 -6.73 1.56
CA CYS A 12 19.53 -5.76 0.88
C CYS A 12 18.03 -6.10 0.96
N PHE A 13 17.61 -7.09 1.76
CA PHE A 13 16.23 -7.59 1.76
C PHE A 13 15.36 -7.16 2.95
N LEU A 14 15.81 -6.25 3.82
CA LEU A 14 15.10 -5.96 5.09
C LEU A 14 14.58 -4.53 5.27
N THR A 15 14.42 -3.75 4.19
CA THR A 15 13.78 -2.42 4.27
C THR A 15 12.67 -2.21 3.24
N LEU A 16 11.91 -3.25 2.89
CA LEU A 16 10.53 -3.07 2.45
C LEU A 16 9.63 -3.06 3.71
N ALA A 17 9.95 -2.17 4.65
CA ALA A 17 8.93 -1.70 5.57
C ALA A 17 7.98 -0.88 4.69
N VAL A 18 6.88 -1.50 4.27
CA VAL A 18 5.77 -0.81 3.62
C VAL A 18 5.34 0.27 4.61
N VAL A 19 5.81 1.49 4.41
CA VAL A 19 5.37 2.65 5.18
C VAL A 19 3.95 2.89 4.73
N ALA A 20 3.03 2.32 5.49
CA ALA A 20 1.61 2.55 5.41
C ALA A 20 1.39 4.08 5.47
N VAL A 21 1.06 4.69 4.33
CA VAL A 21 0.79 6.12 4.20
C VAL A 21 -0.69 6.36 4.50
N PRO A 22 -1.02 7.24 5.45
CA PRO A 22 -2.40 7.63 5.70
C PRO A 22 -2.98 8.36 4.50
N MET A 23 -4.18 7.97 4.10
CA MET A 23 -4.93 8.50 2.96
C MET A 23 -6.32 8.94 3.39
N TYR A 24 -6.87 9.93 2.68
CA TYR A 24 -8.26 10.33 2.85
C TYR A 24 -8.94 10.43 1.49
N PHE A 25 -10.21 10.03 1.45
CA PHE A 25 -11.04 10.08 0.25
C PHE A 25 -12.31 10.85 0.57
N GLN A 26 -12.67 11.80 -0.31
CA GLN A 26 -13.92 12.53 -0.22
C GLN A 26 -14.92 11.92 -1.19
N LEU A 27 -16.03 11.43 -0.65
CA LEU A 27 -17.16 10.91 -1.41
C LEU A 27 -17.96 12.06 -2.08
N SER A 28 -18.78 11.71 -3.07
CA SER A 28 -19.61 12.66 -3.83
C SER A 28 -20.61 13.41 -2.94
N CYS A 29 -21.15 12.76 -1.90
CA CYS A 29 -22.01 13.39 -0.91
C CYS A 29 -21.26 14.18 0.18
N GLY A 30 -19.94 14.38 0.04
CA GLY A 30 -19.12 15.18 0.96
C GLY A 30 -18.67 14.46 2.23
N LYS A 31 -18.97 13.17 2.38
CA LYS A 31 -18.41 12.34 3.46
C LYS A 31 -16.91 12.08 3.23
N ILE A 32 -16.14 12.03 4.31
CA ILE A 32 -14.69 11.77 4.26
C ILE A 32 -14.41 10.40 4.86
N ILE A 33 -13.65 9.57 4.15
CA ILE A 33 -13.19 8.27 4.59
C ILE A 33 -11.68 8.33 4.80
N TYR A 34 -11.24 7.89 5.97
CA TYR A 34 -9.82 7.73 6.30
C TYR A 34 -9.41 6.28 6.07
N SER A 35 -8.30 6.09 5.37
CA SER A 35 -7.75 4.78 5.08
C SER A 35 -6.23 4.83 5.11
N ASP A 36 -5.61 3.69 4.89
CA ASP A 36 -4.17 3.57 4.70
C ASP A 36 -3.88 2.86 3.38
N SER A 37 -2.83 3.29 2.69
CA SER A 37 -2.25 2.60 1.54
C SER A 37 -2.03 1.09 1.76
N SER A 38 -1.80 0.63 2.99
CA SER A 38 -1.62 -0.80 3.30
C SER A 38 -2.87 -1.65 3.08
N TYR A 39 -4.05 -1.04 2.94
CA TYR A 39 -5.31 -1.76 2.68
C TYR A 39 -5.54 -2.07 1.20
N TYR A 40 -4.68 -1.58 0.31
CA TYR A 40 -4.86 -1.72 -1.13
C TYR A 40 -3.59 -2.28 -1.77
N ASP A 41 -3.71 -3.42 -2.43
CA ASP A 41 -2.58 -4.03 -3.15
C ASP A 41 -2.24 -3.25 -4.43
N ASN A 42 -3.23 -2.56 -5.01
CA ASN A 42 -3.07 -1.72 -6.19
C ASN A 42 -4.12 -0.59 -6.26
N PHE A 43 -3.87 0.39 -7.13
CA PHE A 43 -4.76 1.54 -7.33
C PHE A 43 -6.15 1.16 -7.89
N ASP A 44 -6.25 0.10 -8.70
CA ASP A 44 -7.52 -0.29 -9.31
C ASP A 44 -8.51 -0.84 -8.28
N GLU A 45 -8.04 -1.63 -7.32
CA GLU A 45 -8.86 -2.13 -6.20
C GLU A 45 -9.32 -0.99 -5.30
N MET A 46 -8.44 -0.03 -5.03
CA MET A 46 -8.77 1.17 -4.26
C MET A 46 -9.91 1.95 -4.94
N ILE A 47 -9.82 2.18 -6.26
CA ILE A 47 -10.84 2.93 -7.01
C ILE A 47 -12.18 2.18 -7.00
N LYS A 48 -12.19 0.86 -7.21
CA LYS A 48 -13.43 0.06 -7.17
C LYS A 48 -14.11 0.16 -5.81
N LEU A 49 -13.35 0.01 -4.72
CA LEU A 49 -13.87 0.15 -3.36
C LEU A 49 -14.47 1.53 -3.11
N LEU A 50 -13.83 2.59 -3.61
CA LEU A 50 -14.35 3.95 -3.46
C LEU A 50 -15.65 4.18 -4.23
N ILE A 51 -15.77 3.63 -5.44
CA ILE A 51 -17.01 3.71 -6.22
C ILE A 51 -18.13 2.95 -5.52
N ASP A 52 -17.86 1.76 -5.00
CA ASP A 52 -18.86 0.97 -4.27
C ASP A 52 -19.27 1.66 -2.96
N LEU A 53 -18.32 2.24 -2.24
CA LEU A 53 -18.59 3.03 -1.03
C LEU A 53 -19.38 4.30 -1.32
N ASP A 54 -19.12 4.96 -2.46
CA ASP A 54 -19.89 6.13 -2.89
C ASP A 54 -21.34 5.75 -3.19
N ASN A 55 -21.55 4.70 -4.01
CA ASN A 55 -22.87 4.19 -4.37
C ASN A 55 -23.68 3.70 -3.16
N LEU A 56 -23.02 3.14 -2.15
CA LEU A 56 -23.69 2.68 -0.93
C LEU A 56 -24.12 3.85 -0.02
N ASN A 57 -23.39 4.97 -0.05
CA ASN A 57 -23.50 6.01 0.96
C ASN A 57 -24.09 7.35 0.50
N CYS A 58 -24.32 7.59 -0.81
CA CYS A 58 -24.59 8.93 -1.37
C CYS A 58 -25.78 9.05 -2.35
#